data_AF-A0A3R9XA75-F1
#
_entry.id   AF-A0A3R9XA75-F1
#
_cell.length_a   1.000
_cell.length_b   1.000
_cell.length_c   1.000
_cell.angle_alpha   90.00
_cell.angle_beta   90.00
_cell.angle_gamma   90.00
#
_symmetry.space_group_name_H-M   'P 1'
#
loop_
_entity.id
_entity.type
_entity.pdbx_description
1 polymer ?
#
loop_
_entity_poly.entity_id
_entity_poly.type
_entity_poly.pdbx_seq_one_letter_code
_entity_poly.pdbx_strand_id
1 'polypeptide(L)'
;MPEYGAGGFAASGASPSGPTAPEGEDDGSRAVIDVHHHFCAPQWREWGEARGLVNPRALPPWAHWDAESALALMDRAGIATAVLKPMLPARYESSAQLREAVTVTLRAAVEAVEAHPGRFFFHTPLFLDDLEVSSWALRHGLDELGAVGVNVTANYGGVYLGDPVYDGIFAELDERSAVVDTHPHNLPAVPAGAGGTGGPGAGRPGEHGGPGAGRPGEGGGPGAGRPGEGGGPGAGGGPGAGAGGPRPAGGRPGAGGPPGVTVPGVPNFLCDFLLDTTRAAANMIRNRTLDRFPNLSVILPHGGGFLPHIATRLEAFAGSFDPPVDPAVVRDHLHRFYYDTAGPMSPAGTLLATVDPARILFGSDWPACPADVVTDVAVPALAADPALTPALRRAVNRENALRLMPRLVPA
;
A
#
# COMPACT_ATOMS: atom_id res chain seq x y z
N MET A 1 20.24 42.41 -5.92
CA MET A 1 19.49 42.78 -4.70
C MET A 1 18.75 44.06 -5.01
N PRO A 2 17.43 43.98 -5.19
CA PRO A 2 16.56 44.50 -4.14
C PRO A 2 15.34 43.62 -3.83
N GLU A 3 14.85 43.85 -2.61
CA GLU A 3 13.66 43.31 -1.96
C GLU A 3 12.36 43.68 -2.70
N TYR A 4 11.33 42.84 -2.60
CA TYR A 4 9.95 43.24 -2.84
C TYR A 4 9.07 42.86 -1.65
N GLY A 5 8.41 43.89 -1.14
CA GLY A 5 7.65 43.94 0.10
C GLY A 5 6.35 43.14 0.08
N ALA A 6 5.93 42.80 1.30
CA ALA A 6 4.63 42.27 1.64
C ALA A 6 3.52 43.30 1.35
N GLY A 7 2.55 42.92 0.52
CA GLY A 7 1.30 43.63 0.31
C GLY A 7 0.15 42.83 0.90
N GLY A 8 -0.47 43.35 1.96
CA GLY A 8 -1.66 42.78 2.59
C GLY A 8 -2.90 42.95 1.72
N PHE A 9 -3.74 41.93 1.65
CA PHE A 9 -5.07 42.00 1.05
C PHE A 9 -6.08 42.45 2.09
N ALA A 10 -6.66 43.64 1.89
CA ALA A 10 -7.83 44.11 2.61
C ALA A 10 -9.10 43.57 1.92
N ALA A 11 -9.91 42.84 2.68
CA ALA A 11 -11.25 42.44 2.25
C ALA A 11 -12.20 43.65 2.38
N SER A 12 -12.83 44.06 1.27
CA SER A 12 -13.97 44.97 1.30
C SER A 12 -15.23 44.19 0.91
N GLY A 13 -16.25 44.31 1.76
CA GLY A 13 -17.52 43.62 1.60
C GLY A 13 -18.45 44.31 0.62
N ALA A 14 -19.13 43.49 -0.17
CA ALA A 14 -20.45 43.77 -0.71
C ALA A 14 -21.13 42.41 -0.96
N SER A 15 -22.29 42.20 -0.34
CA SER A 15 -23.15 41.05 -0.64
C SER A 15 -24.08 41.42 -1.81
N PRO A 16 -24.06 40.67 -2.94
CA PRO A 16 -25.19 40.65 -3.85
C PRO A 16 -26.06 39.44 -3.50
N SER A 17 -27.32 39.70 -3.14
CA SER A 17 -28.38 38.70 -3.21
C SER A 17 -28.62 38.34 -4.67
N GLY A 18 -27.91 37.30 -5.13
CA GLY A 18 -28.09 36.69 -6.45
C GLY A 18 -29.29 35.74 -6.49
N PRO A 19 -29.81 35.43 -7.69
CA PRO A 19 -30.95 34.54 -7.87
C PRO A 19 -30.62 33.15 -7.34
N THR A 20 -31.60 32.50 -6.72
CA THR A 20 -31.53 31.10 -6.29
C THR A 20 -30.99 30.23 -7.43
N ALA A 21 -29.86 29.57 -7.19
CA ALA A 21 -29.25 28.64 -8.13
C ALA A 21 -30.31 27.61 -8.59
N PRO A 22 -30.33 27.23 -9.88
CA PRO A 22 -31.15 26.09 -10.29
C PRO A 22 -30.75 24.90 -9.41
N GLU A 23 -31.73 24.11 -8.96
CA GLU A 23 -31.46 22.88 -8.21
C GLU A 23 -30.35 22.12 -8.93
N GLY A 24 -29.16 22.09 -8.32
CA GLY A 24 -27.94 21.64 -9.00
C GLY A 24 -28.15 20.21 -9.49
N GLU A 25 -27.72 19.93 -10.73
CA GLU A 25 -27.65 18.57 -11.25
C GLU A 25 -26.99 17.69 -10.19
N ASP A 26 -27.72 16.66 -9.71
CA ASP A 26 -27.20 15.80 -8.65
C ASP A 26 -25.90 15.16 -9.15
N ASP A 27 -24.80 15.43 -8.48
CA ASP A 27 -23.47 14.95 -8.84
C ASP A 27 -22.98 13.89 -7.83
N GLY A 28 -23.92 13.30 -7.08
CA GLY A 28 -23.65 12.29 -6.06
C GLY A 28 -23.01 12.82 -4.78
N SER A 29 -22.74 14.13 -4.67
CA SER A 29 -22.04 14.75 -3.52
C SER A 29 -22.75 14.61 -2.17
N ARG A 30 -24.03 14.21 -2.17
CA ARG A 30 -24.82 13.96 -0.94
C ARG A 30 -25.02 12.47 -0.64
N ALA A 31 -24.47 11.59 -1.46
CA ALA A 31 -24.65 10.16 -1.38
C ALA A 31 -23.35 9.40 -1.70
N VAL A 32 -22.22 9.96 -1.28
CA VAL A 32 -20.89 9.44 -1.59
C VAL A 32 -20.67 8.07 -0.92
N ILE A 33 -20.03 7.15 -1.65
CA ILE A 33 -19.56 5.86 -1.17
C ILE A 33 -18.05 5.92 -1.05
N ASP A 34 -17.55 5.88 0.18
CA ASP A 34 -16.13 5.83 0.50
C ASP A 34 -15.64 4.39 0.53
N VAL A 35 -14.84 3.98 -0.45
CA VAL A 35 -14.26 2.63 -0.50
C VAL A 35 -12.94 2.51 0.24
N HIS A 36 -12.41 3.62 0.79
CA HIS A 36 -11.10 3.66 1.43
C HIS A 36 -11.21 4.33 2.80
N HIS A 37 -11.76 3.59 3.75
CA HIS A 37 -12.00 4.05 5.12
C HIS A 37 -11.29 3.15 6.13
N HIS A 38 -10.17 3.59 6.67
CA HIS A 38 -9.38 2.79 7.61
C HIS A 38 -10.16 2.49 8.90
N PHE A 39 -10.09 1.25 9.34
CA PHE A 39 -10.78 0.76 10.53
C PHE A 39 -9.81 0.00 11.43
N CYS A 40 -9.51 0.57 12.60
CA CYS A 40 -8.77 -0.12 13.65
C CYS A 40 -9.73 -0.36 14.82
N ALA A 41 -10.24 -1.59 14.92
CA ALA A 41 -11.30 -1.93 15.86
C ALA A 41 -10.93 -1.56 17.31
N PRO A 42 -11.79 -0.82 18.04
CA PRO A 42 -11.60 -0.56 19.47
C PRO A 42 -11.34 -1.83 20.28
N GLN A 43 -12.11 -2.89 19.99
CA GLN A 43 -12.01 -4.21 20.59
C GLN A 43 -10.66 -4.89 20.30
N TRP A 44 -10.10 -4.69 19.09
CA TRP A 44 -8.76 -5.19 18.77
C TRP A 44 -7.68 -4.44 19.55
N ARG A 45 -7.82 -3.12 19.74
CA ARG A 45 -6.86 -2.32 20.53
C ARG A 45 -6.83 -2.78 21.98
N GLU A 46 -7.99 -2.98 22.59
CA GLU A 46 -8.11 -3.52 23.96
C GLU A 46 -7.54 -4.95 24.05
N TRP A 47 -7.88 -5.80 23.09
CA TRP A 47 -7.37 -7.18 23.00
C TRP A 47 -5.84 -7.23 22.90
N GLY A 48 -5.27 -6.35 22.08
CA GLY A 48 -3.83 -6.24 21.84
C GLY A 48 -3.08 -5.68 23.05
N GLU A 49 -3.64 -4.66 23.73
CA GLU A 49 -3.08 -4.12 24.97
C GLU A 49 -3.05 -5.18 26.07
N ALA A 50 -4.16 -5.91 26.26
CA ALA A 50 -4.26 -6.97 27.26
C ALA A 50 -3.25 -8.11 27.06
N ARG A 51 -2.74 -8.29 25.84
CA ARG A 51 -1.71 -9.28 25.47
C ARG A 51 -0.31 -8.69 25.36
N GLY A 52 -0.13 -7.40 25.62
CA GLY A 52 1.15 -6.70 25.49
C GLY A 52 1.66 -6.58 24.05
N LEU A 53 0.79 -6.76 23.05
CA LEU A 53 1.13 -6.67 21.63
C LEU A 53 1.24 -5.22 21.15
N VAL A 54 0.48 -4.32 21.78
CA VAL A 54 0.48 -2.89 21.48
C VAL A 54 0.47 -2.08 22.77
N ASN A 55 1.00 -0.87 22.70
CA ASN A 55 0.77 0.17 23.70
C ASN A 55 -0.17 1.20 23.08
N PRO A 56 -1.43 1.36 23.56
CA PRO A 56 -2.38 2.28 22.96
C PRO A 56 -1.91 3.73 22.89
N ARG A 57 -1.02 4.16 23.79
CA ARG A 57 -0.46 5.53 23.76
C ARG A 57 0.62 5.72 22.70
N ALA A 58 1.18 4.62 22.19
CA ALA A 58 2.19 4.63 21.13
C ALA A 58 1.59 4.30 19.76
N LEU A 59 0.30 3.95 19.70
CA LEU A 59 -0.39 3.77 18.43
C LEU A 59 -0.48 5.12 17.69
N PRO A 60 -0.39 5.09 16.36
CA PRO A 60 -0.56 6.30 15.57
C PRO A 60 -1.99 6.83 15.67
N PRO A 61 -2.22 8.14 15.48
CA PRO A 61 -3.55 8.74 15.61
C PRO A 61 -4.65 8.03 14.81
N TRP A 62 -4.32 7.54 13.61
CA TRP A 62 -5.26 6.82 12.75
C TRP A 62 -5.75 5.48 13.32
N ALA A 63 -5.05 4.90 14.30
CA ALA A 63 -5.50 3.68 14.95
C ALA A 63 -6.65 3.94 15.95
N HIS A 64 -6.93 5.20 16.28
CA HIS A 64 -7.97 5.58 17.22
C HIS A 64 -9.31 5.81 16.52
N TRP A 65 -9.76 4.82 15.75
CA TRP A 65 -11.08 4.84 15.13
C TRP A 65 -12.17 4.69 16.19
N ASP A 66 -13.25 5.47 16.04
CA ASP A 66 -14.52 5.31 16.73
C ASP A 66 -15.68 5.69 15.80
N ALA A 67 -16.86 5.10 16.05
CA ALA A 67 -18.02 5.24 15.16
C ALA A 67 -18.61 6.66 15.17
N GLU A 68 -18.57 7.36 16.30
CA GLU A 68 -19.14 8.72 16.43
C GLU A 68 -18.34 9.71 15.57
N SER A 69 -17.01 9.68 15.70
CA SER A 69 -16.10 10.49 14.88
C SER A 69 -16.20 10.14 13.40
N ALA A 70 -16.33 8.85 13.07
CA ALA A 70 -16.49 8.39 11.68
C ALA A 70 -17.79 8.96 11.07
N LEU A 71 -18.93 8.82 11.76
CA LEU A 71 -20.21 9.34 11.30
C LEU A 71 -20.21 10.86 11.20
N ALA A 72 -19.61 11.57 12.17
CA ALA A 72 -19.50 13.02 12.13
C ALA A 72 -18.67 13.52 10.94
N LEU A 73 -17.56 12.85 10.62
CA LEU A 73 -16.82 13.11 9.38
C LEU A 73 -17.69 12.84 8.16
N MET A 74 -18.29 11.65 8.10
CA MET A 74 -19.09 11.21 6.95
C MET A 74 -20.20 12.22 6.63
N ASP A 75 -20.93 12.67 7.65
CA ASP A 75 -22.01 13.65 7.51
C ASP A 75 -21.49 15.01 7.02
N ARG A 76 -20.30 15.45 7.48
CA ARG A 76 -19.65 16.69 7.01
C ARG A 76 -19.13 16.58 5.57
N ALA A 77 -18.68 15.39 5.16
CA ALA A 77 -18.08 15.13 3.85
C ALA A 77 -19.10 14.70 2.78
N GLY A 78 -20.38 14.50 3.14
CA GLY A 78 -21.40 13.98 2.22
C GLY A 78 -21.30 12.47 1.95
N ILE A 79 -20.54 11.75 2.78
CA ILE A 79 -20.35 10.30 2.71
C ILE A 79 -21.56 9.60 3.34
N ALA A 80 -22.38 8.99 2.49
CA ALA A 80 -23.51 8.20 2.93
C ALA A 80 -23.06 6.84 3.48
N THR A 81 -22.08 6.22 2.82
CA THR A 81 -21.63 4.85 3.10
C THR A 81 -20.11 4.78 3.08
N ALA A 82 -19.51 4.11 4.07
CA ALA A 82 -18.08 3.82 4.12
C ALA A 82 -17.83 2.31 4.16
N VAL A 83 -16.89 1.83 3.35
CA VAL A 83 -16.38 0.46 3.40
C VAL A 83 -15.16 0.46 4.30
N LEU A 84 -15.34 -0.10 5.50
CA LEU A 84 -14.31 -0.24 6.51
C LEU A 84 -13.20 -1.17 6.00
N LYS A 85 -11.96 -0.68 6.09
CA LYS A 85 -10.74 -1.40 5.79
C LYS A 85 -9.99 -1.74 7.07
N PRO A 86 -10.14 -2.97 7.61
CA PRO A 86 -9.45 -3.41 8.81
C PRO A 86 -7.92 -3.25 8.74
N MET A 87 -7.36 -2.55 9.72
CA MET A 87 -5.92 -2.34 9.92
C MET A 87 -5.52 -2.82 11.33
N LEU A 88 -4.57 -3.75 11.39
CA LEU A 88 -4.13 -4.36 12.64
C LEU A 88 -2.61 -4.15 12.84
N PRO A 89 -2.17 -2.99 13.32
CA PRO A 89 -0.75 -2.62 13.45
C PRO A 89 -0.02 -3.28 14.63
N ALA A 90 -0.04 -4.61 14.69
CA ALA A 90 0.75 -5.41 15.61
C ALA A 90 1.57 -6.46 14.85
N ARG A 91 2.57 -7.03 15.54
CA ARG A 91 3.25 -8.24 15.09
C ARG A 91 2.67 -9.43 15.85
N TYR A 92 2.48 -10.53 15.14
CA TYR A 92 1.92 -11.76 15.71
C TYR A 92 3.00 -12.84 15.76
N GLU A 93 2.99 -13.60 16.84
CA GLU A 93 3.98 -14.65 17.09
C GLU A 93 3.56 -16.00 16.47
N SER A 94 2.28 -16.15 16.12
CA SER A 94 1.73 -17.36 15.52
C SER A 94 0.47 -17.09 14.71
N SER A 95 0.15 -18.00 13.79
CA SER A 95 -1.09 -18.03 13.02
C SER A 95 -2.33 -18.07 13.91
N ALA A 96 -2.26 -18.75 15.06
CA ALA A 96 -3.35 -18.78 16.03
C ALA A 96 -3.63 -17.39 16.64
N GLN A 97 -2.58 -16.66 16.99
CA GLN A 97 -2.70 -15.30 17.54
C GLN A 97 -3.19 -14.30 16.48
N LEU A 98 -2.70 -14.40 15.24
CA LEU A 98 -3.20 -13.61 14.12
C LEU A 98 -4.68 -13.89 13.84
N ARG A 99 -5.07 -15.17 13.81
CA ARG A 99 -6.47 -15.58 13.62
C ARG A 99 -7.39 -15.04 14.72
N GLU A 100 -6.94 -15.04 15.97
CA GLU A 100 -7.69 -14.42 17.08
C GLU A 100 -7.86 -12.91 16.86
N ALA A 101 -6.79 -12.22 16.47
CA ALA A 101 -6.82 -10.79 16.18
C ALA A 101 -7.80 -10.43 15.05
N VAL A 102 -7.79 -11.22 13.96
CA VAL A 102 -8.73 -11.08 12.84
C VAL A 102 -10.16 -11.36 13.30
N THR A 103 -10.39 -12.39 14.11
CA THR A 103 -11.71 -12.72 14.66
C THR A 103 -12.29 -11.56 15.47
N VAL A 104 -11.50 -10.96 16.37
CA VAL A 104 -11.92 -9.81 17.18
C VAL A 104 -12.24 -8.61 16.29
N THR A 105 -11.41 -8.36 15.28
CA THR A 105 -11.59 -7.23 14.36
C THR A 105 -12.85 -7.38 13.50
N LEU A 106 -13.09 -8.56 12.93
CA LEU A 106 -14.26 -8.81 12.09
C LEU A 106 -15.55 -8.75 12.90
N ARG A 107 -15.55 -9.24 14.15
CA ARG A 107 -16.70 -9.07 15.05
C ARG A 107 -17.02 -7.60 15.28
N ALA A 108 -16.02 -6.78 15.56
CA ALA A 108 -16.20 -5.34 15.73
C ALA A 108 -16.72 -4.64 14.46
N ALA A 109 -16.26 -5.08 13.28
CA ALA A 109 -16.77 -4.57 12.01
C ALA A 109 -18.25 -4.93 11.80
N VAL A 110 -18.65 -6.16 12.10
CA VAL A 110 -20.06 -6.60 12.06
C VAL A 110 -20.91 -5.77 13.03
N GLU A 111 -20.44 -5.58 14.27
CA GLU A 111 -21.13 -4.74 15.26
C GLU A 111 -21.34 -3.30 14.74
N ALA A 112 -20.35 -2.72 14.05
CA ALA A 112 -20.48 -1.39 13.45
C ALA A 112 -21.53 -1.35 12.32
N VAL A 113 -21.56 -2.38 11.46
CA VAL A 113 -22.57 -2.51 10.39
C VAL A 113 -23.97 -2.67 10.97
N GLU A 114 -24.15 -3.52 11.98
CA GLU A 114 -25.44 -3.77 12.63
C GLU A 114 -25.96 -2.54 13.39
N ALA A 115 -25.07 -1.80 14.06
CA ALA A 115 -25.42 -0.59 14.80
C ALA A 115 -25.80 0.58 13.87
N HIS A 116 -25.25 0.62 12.65
CA HIS A 116 -25.49 1.69 11.68
C HIS A 116 -25.79 1.15 10.27
N PRO A 117 -26.95 0.50 10.06
CA PRO A 117 -27.29 -0.13 8.79
C PRO A 117 -27.17 0.83 7.60
N GLY A 118 -26.46 0.39 6.55
CA GLY A 118 -26.23 1.17 5.33
C GLY A 118 -25.19 2.29 5.44
N ARG A 119 -24.73 2.63 6.65
CA ARG A 119 -23.61 3.58 6.86
C ARG A 119 -22.27 2.90 6.73
N PHE A 120 -22.15 1.66 7.20
CA PHE A 120 -20.92 0.89 7.14
C PHE A 120 -21.10 -0.43 6.39
N PHE A 121 -20.07 -0.79 5.64
CA PHE A 121 -19.77 -2.14 5.16
C PHE A 121 -18.30 -2.43 5.50
N PHE A 122 -17.79 -3.63 5.24
CA PHE A 122 -16.39 -3.92 5.56
C PHE A 122 -15.74 -4.89 4.57
N HIS A 123 -14.42 -4.77 4.48
CA HIS A 123 -13.54 -5.78 3.90
C HIS A 123 -13.04 -6.75 4.98
N THR A 124 -12.67 -7.96 4.57
CA THR A 124 -11.91 -8.88 5.44
C THR A 124 -10.40 -8.72 5.19
N PRO A 125 -9.57 -8.57 6.24
CA PRO A 125 -8.13 -8.39 6.05
C PRO A 125 -7.48 -9.73 5.74
N LEU A 126 -6.64 -9.77 4.72
CA LEU A 126 -5.75 -10.89 4.43
C LEU A 126 -4.30 -10.52 4.75
N PHE A 127 -3.51 -11.50 5.14
CA PHE A 127 -2.11 -11.37 5.50
C PHE A 127 -1.31 -12.36 4.65
N LEU A 128 -0.73 -11.92 3.54
CA LEU A 128 -0.15 -12.84 2.55
C LEU A 128 1.19 -13.46 3.00
N ASP A 129 1.72 -13.05 4.15
CA ASP A 129 2.78 -13.76 4.87
C ASP A 129 2.26 -14.92 5.75
N ASP A 130 0.94 -15.08 5.88
CA ASP A 130 0.26 -16.22 6.50
C ASP A 130 -0.95 -16.66 5.65
N LEU A 131 -0.68 -17.49 4.64
CA LEU A 131 -1.69 -17.95 3.68
C LEU A 131 -2.76 -18.84 4.33
N GLU A 132 -2.43 -19.58 5.38
CA GLU A 132 -3.42 -20.41 6.09
C GLU A 132 -4.48 -19.55 6.76
N VAL A 133 -4.05 -18.51 7.49
CA VAL A 133 -4.98 -17.57 8.11
C VAL A 133 -5.73 -16.77 7.04
N SER A 134 -5.08 -16.41 5.94
CA SER A 134 -5.74 -15.71 4.83
C SER A 134 -6.86 -16.54 4.18
N SER A 135 -6.63 -17.82 3.84
CA SER A 135 -7.69 -18.68 3.29
C SER A 135 -8.82 -18.93 4.30
N TRP A 136 -8.52 -18.94 5.61
CA TRP A 136 -9.56 -18.96 6.64
C TRP A 136 -10.34 -17.63 6.71
N ALA A 137 -9.65 -16.49 6.73
CA ALA A 137 -10.25 -15.15 6.86
C ALA A 137 -11.08 -14.78 5.63
N LEU A 138 -10.70 -15.29 4.45
CA LEU A 138 -11.49 -15.19 3.22
C LEU A 138 -12.85 -15.88 3.39
N ARG A 139 -12.86 -17.17 3.75
CA ARG A 139 -14.10 -17.93 3.96
C ARG A 139 -14.96 -17.33 5.07
N HIS A 140 -14.35 -17.04 6.22
CA HIS A 140 -15.08 -16.52 7.36
C HIS A 140 -15.63 -15.10 7.08
N GLY A 141 -14.80 -14.19 6.60
CA GLY A 141 -15.20 -12.80 6.36
C GLY A 141 -16.14 -12.64 5.18
N LEU A 142 -15.79 -13.19 4.02
CA LEU A 142 -16.53 -12.98 2.77
C LEU A 142 -17.76 -13.89 2.66
N ASP A 143 -17.59 -15.19 2.93
CA ASP A 143 -18.66 -16.18 2.72
C ASP A 143 -19.66 -16.21 3.89
N GLU A 144 -19.19 -16.02 5.14
CA GLU A 144 -20.05 -16.17 6.33
C GLU A 144 -20.50 -14.83 6.93
N LEU A 145 -19.60 -13.85 7.09
CA LEU A 145 -19.90 -12.59 7.78
C LEU A 145 -20.40 -11.46 6.86
N GLY A 146 -20.36 -11.65 5.54
CA GLY A 146 -20.90 -10.70 4.58
C GLY A 146 -19.99 -9.53 4.24
N ALA A 147 -18.67 -9.67 4.39
CA ALA A 147 -17.72 -8.71 3.84
C ALA A 147 -17.97 -8.50 2.34
N VAL A 148 -17.71 -7.28 1.86
CA VAL A 148 -17.94 -6.89 0.45
C VAL A 148 -16.69 -7.01 -0.42
N GLY A 149 -15.57 -7.43 0.19
CA GLY A 149 -14.30 -7.66 -0.47
C GLY A 149 -13.22 -7.98 0.57
N VAL A 150 -11.96 -7.93 0.15
CA VAL A 150 -10.80 -8.15 1.01
C VAL A 150 -9.86 -6.96 0.95
N ASN A 151 -9.07 -6.76 2.00
CA ASN A 151 -7.96 -5.81 1.96
C ASN A 151 -6.60 -6.47 2.20
N VAL A 152 -5.60 -6.02 1.46
CA VAL A 152 -4.21 -6.51 1.51
C VAL A 152 -3.22 -5.35 1.51
N THR A 153 -2.01 -5.56 2.02
CA THR A 153 -0.92 -4.63 1.78
C THR A 153 -0.32 -4.82 0.39
N ALA A 154 0.26 -3.75 -0.18
CA ALA A 154 0.88 -3.76 -1.50
C ALA A 154 2.05 -4.76 -1.63
N ASN A 155 2.72 -5.04 -0.50
CA ASN A 155 3.78 -6.03 -0.39
C ASN A 155 3.81 -6.66 1.01
N TYR A 156 4.43 -7.84 1.12
CA TYR A 156 4.75 -8.50 2.38
C TYR A 156 6.24 -8.87 2.37
N GLY A 157 7.06 -8.11 3.10
CA GLY A 157 8.50 -8.33 3.13
C GLY A 157 9.18 -8.13 1.77
N GLY A 158 8.62 -7.28 0.89
CA GLY A 158 9.10 -7.05 -0.47
C GLY A 158 8.61 -8.05 -1.53
N VAL A 159 7.80 -9.04 -1.15
CA VAL A 159 7.05 -9.85 -2.11
C VAL A 159 5.75 -9.12 -2.44
N TYR A 160 5.56 -8.78 -3.71
CA TYR A 160 4.42 -8.00 -4.19
C TYR A 160 3.27 -8.89 -4.67
N LEU A 161 2.07 -8.31 -4.75
CA LEU A 161 0.81 -9.02 -5.02
C LEU A 161 0.80 -9.91 -6.28
N GLY A 162 1.54 -9.58 -7.32
CA GLY A 162 1.56 -10.36 -8.55
C GLY A 162 2.48 -11.59 -8.51
N ASP A 163 3.25 -11.77 -7.44
CA ASP A 163 4.19 -12.88 -7.31
C ASP A 163 3.46 -14.23 -7.31
N PRO A 164 3.93 -15.24 -8.09
CA PRO A 164 3.31 -16.56 -8.17
C PRO A 164 3.14 -17.29 -6.83
N VAL A 165 3.89 -16.92 -5.78
CA VAL A 165 3.69 -17.50 -4.44
C VAL A 165 2.26 -17.26 -3.89
N TYR A 166 1.56 -16.23 -4.39
CA TYR A 166 0.19 -15.92 -4.01
C TYR A 166 -0.87 -16.51 -4.96
N ASP A 167 -0.48 -17.26 -5.99
CA ASP A 167 -1.43 -17.78 -6.98
C ASP A 167 -2.53 -18.66 -6.35
N GLY A 168 -2.22 -19.39 -5.27
CA GLY A 168 -3.21 -20.21 -4.56
C GLY A 168 -4.35 -19.38 -3.95
N ILE A 169 -4.03 -18.35 -3.16
CA ILE A 169 -5.05 -17.49 -2.54
C ILE A 169 -5.72 -16.57 -3.59
N PHE A 170 -5.00 -16.16 -4.64
CA PHE A 170 -5.59 -15.40 -5.75
C PHE A 170 -6.59 -16.24 -6.55
N ALA A 171 -6.37 -17.55 -6.70
CA ALA A 171 -7.37 -18.46 -7.27
C ALA A 171 -8.64 -18.52 -6.40
N GLU A 172 -8.51 -18.64 -5.07
CA GLU A 172 -9.67 -18.64 -4.17
C GLU A 172 -10.48 -17.32 -4.23
N LEU A 173 -9.77 -16.19 -4.39
CA LEU A 173 -10.39 -14.87 -4.60
C LEU A 173 -11.08 -14.76 -5.97
N ASP A 174 -10.45 -15.31 -7.02
CA ASP A 174 -10.99 -15.26 -8.39
C ASP A 174 -12.28 -16.07 -8.52
N GLU A 175 -12.34 -17.25 -7.89
CA GLU A 175 -13.54 -18.09 -7.80
C GLU A 175 -14.75 -17.32 -7.22
N ARG A 176 -14.49 -16.31 -6.38
CA ARG A 176 -15.49 -15.46 -5.73
C ARG A 176 -15.75 -14.15 -6.47
N SER A 177 -15.04 -13.89 -7.58
CA SER A 177 -15.00 -12.58 -8.24
C SER A 177 -14.72 -11.45 -7.24
N ALA A 178 -13.79 -11.70 -6.31
CA ALA A 178 -13.59 -10.85 -5.16
C ALA A 178 -13.04 -9.46 -5.54
N VAL A 179 -13.44 -8.46 -4.77
CA VAL A 179 -12.81 -7.14 -4.76
C VAL A 179 -11.63 -7.17 -3.81
N VAL A 180 -10.44 -6.82 -4.30
CA VAL A 180 -9.18 -6.76 -3.56
C VAL A 180 -8.77 -5.30 -3.44
N ASP A 181 -8.95 -4.72 -2.26
CA ASP A 181 -8.48 -3.37 -1.95
C ASP A 181 -7.03 -3.42 -1.45
N THR A 182 -6.12 -2.79 -2.19
CA THR A 182 -4.70 -2.78 -1.88
C THR A 182 -4.34 -1.53 -1.07
N HIS A 183 -3.37 -1.64 -0.16
CA HIS A 183 -2.85 -0.46 0.55
C HIS A 183 -1.34 -0.49 0.74
N PRO A 184 -0.61 0.61 0.51
CA PRO A 184 0.80 0.66 0.86
C PRO A 184 0.97 0.62 2.38
N HIS A 185 1.81 -0.30 2.86
CA HIS A 185 2.14 -0.40 4.28
C HIS A 185 3.46 -1.15 4.42
N ASN A 186 4.26 -0.85 5.46
CA ASN A 186 5.55 -1.50 5.70
C ASN A 186 6.44 -1.58 4.44
N LEU A 187 6.92 -0.42 3.99
CA LEU A 187 7.78 -0.33 2.80
C LEU A 187 8.92 -1.34 2.82
N PRO A 188 9.22 -1.99 1.67
CA PRO A 188 10.25 -3.01 1.63
C PRO A 188 11.63 -2.40 1.90
N ALA A 189 12.42 -3.10 2.71
CA ALA A 189 13.83 -2.80 2.89
C ALA A 189 14.59 -3.04 1.57
N VAL A 190 15.62 -2.24 1.31
CA VAL A 190 16.58 -2.57 0.24
C VAL A 190 17.44 -3.73 0.72
N PRO A 191 17.57 -4.83 -0.04
CA PRO A 191 18.56 -5.85 0.29
C PRO A 191 19.95 -5.23 0.28
N ALA A 192 20.70 -5.39 1.38
CA ALA A 192 22.11 -5.02 1.46
C ALA A 192 22.89 -5.87 0.46
N GLY A 193 23.05 -5.39 -0.78
CA GLY A 193 23.69 -6.14 -1.86
C GLY A 193 23.38 -5.66 -3.29
N ALA A 194 22.35 -4.83 -3.50
CA ALA A 194 22.03 -4.27 -4.82
C ALA A 194 22.97 -3.11 -5.26
N GLY A 195 24.17 -3.04 -4.70
CA GLY A 195 25.24 -2.16 -5.14
C GLY A 195 26.01 -2.80 -6.30
N GLY A 196 25.50 -2.61 -7.52
CA GLY A 196 26.29 -2.64 -8.76
C GLY A 196 26.86 -3.99 -9.22
N THR A 197 26.07 -4.75 -9.97
CA THR A 197 26.64 -5.67 -10.98
C THR A 197 26.82 -4.90 -12.30
N GLY A 198 28.10 -4.63 -12.59
CA GLY A 198 28.73 -4.33 -13.89
C GLY A 198 27.89 -3.85 -15.08
N GLY A 199 28.13 -2.60 -15.49
CA GLY A 199 28.02 -2.16 -16.88
C GLY A 199 29.41 -1.93 -17.49
N PRO A 200 29.62 -2.07 -18.81
CA PRO A 200 30.94 -2.15 -19.43
C PRO A 200 31.61 -0.78 -19.54
N GLY A 201 32.90 -0.75 -19.16
CA GLY A 201 33.93 0.18 -19.65
C GLY A 201 33.56 1.65 -19.80
N ALA A 202 33.79 2.45 -18.75
CA ALA A 202 34.09 3.87 -18.90
C ALA A 202 35.52 4.11 -18.39
N GLY A 203 36.43 4.39 -19.33
CA GLY A 203 37.82 4.70 -19.05
C GLY A 203 37.97 5.87 -18.08
N ARG A 204 38.93 5.77 -17.18
CA ARG A 204 39.33 6.87 -16.30
C ARG A 204 39.87 8.04 -17.15
N PRO A 205 39.48 9.30 -16.89
CA PRO A 205 40.12 10.44 -17.53
C PRO A 205 41.58 10.52 -17.05
N GLY A 206 42.50 10.55 -18.01
CA GLY A 206 43.91 10.79 -17.76
C GLY A 206 44.15 12.25 -17.41
N GLU A 207 44.90 12.48 -16.33
CA GLU A 207 45.58 13.75 -16.09
C GLU A 207 47.02 13.63 -16.63
N HIS A 208 47.31 14.43 -17.65
CA HIS A 208 48.65 14.65 -18.18
C HIS A 208 49.31 15.85 -17.48
N GLY A 209 50.55 15.69 -17.03
CA GLY A 209 51.48 16.79 -16.73
C GLY A 209 52.57 16.44 -15.71
N GLY A 210 53.73 15.92 -16.15
CA GLY A 210 54.88 15.51 -15.30
C GLY A 210 55.85 16.66 -14.90
N PRO A 211 57.18 16.44 -14.75
CA PRO A 211 57.93 15.18 -14.55
C PRO A 211 58.98 15.21 -13.39
N GLY A 212 59.40 14.02 -12.97
CA GLY A 212 60.82 13.69 -12.68
C GLY A 212 61.37 13.84 -11.25
N ALA A 213 61.70 12.70 -10.62
CA ALA A 213 63.05 12.40 -10.09
C ALA A 213 63.11 11.02 -9.38
N GLY A 214 63.75 10.04 -10.04
CA GLY A 214 64.84 9.22 -9.48
C GLY A 214 64.65 8.26 -8.28
N ARG A 215 64.43 6.98 -8.60
CA ARG A 215 65.32 5.81 -8.30
C ARG A 215 65.32 5.16 -6.87
N PRO A 216 65.80 3.89 -6.71
CA PRO A 216 64.89 2.75 -6.52
C PRO A 216 65.32 1.75 -5.42
N GLY A 217 64.57 0.65 -5.27
CA GLY A 217 65.14 -0.65 -4.90
C GLY A 217 64.13 -1.62 -4.28
N GLU A 218 63.83 -2.72 -4.99
CA GLU A 218 63.76 -4.10 -4.46
C GLU A 218 63.38 -5.09 -5.59
N GLY A 219 64.28 -6.04 -5.88
CA GLY A 219 63.98 -7.26 -6.65
C GLY A 219 63.37 -8.31 -5.70
N GLY A 220 62.46 -9.19 -6.10
CA GLY A 220 62.39 -9.93 -7.35
C GLY A 220 63.12 -11.27 -7.19
N GLY A 221 62.46 -12.31 -6.63
CA GLY A 221 62.09 -13.47 -7.45
C GLY A 221 62.49 -14.81 -6.81
N PRO A 222 62.05 -15.97 -7.35
CA PRO A 222 61.02 -16.78 -6.69
C PRO A 222 61.26 -18.32 -6.74
N GLY A 223 60.25 -19.08 -6.26
CA GLY A 223 59.98 -20.49 -6.62
C GLY A 223 60.40 -21.50 -5.55
N ALA A 224 59.82 -22.68 -5.36
CA ALA A 224 58.65 -23.39 -5.92
C ALA A 224 58.56 -24.72 -5.11
N GLY A 225 57.42 -25.41 -5.09
CA GLY A 225 57.38 -26.86 -4.81
C GLY A 225 56.44 -27.34 -3.70
N ARG A 226 55.36 -28.00 -4.13
CA ARG A 226 54.50 -28.96 -3.40
C ARG A 226 55.18 -30.36 -3.34
N PRO A 227 54.54 -31.47 -2.88
CA PRO A 227 53.45 -31.74 -1.89
C PRO A 227 53.81 -32.92 -0.92
N GLY A 228 52.88 -33.35 -0.04
CA GLY A 228 52.89 -34.74 0.50
C GLY A 228 52.22 -35.01 1.85
N GLU A 229 51.05 -35.66 1.79
CA GLU A 229 50.42 -36.70 2.65
C GLU A 229 50.82 -36.98 4.13
N GLY A 230 49.82 -37.34 4.94
CA GLY A 230 49.88 -38.56 5.79
C GLY A 230 49.53 -38.48 7.29
N GLY A 231 48.46 -39.20 7.70
CA GLY A 231 48.43 -40.07 8.90
C GLY A 231 48.10 -39.50 10.30
N GLY A 232 47.05 -40.05 10.96
CA GLY A 232 46.80 -39.95 12.43
C GLY A 232 47.68 -40.91 13.26
N PRO A 233 47.30 -41.42 14.46
CA PRO A 233 46.17 -41.12 15.37
C PRO A 233 46.64 -40.93 16.85
N GLY A 234 45.73 -40.79 17.84
CA GLY A 234 46.08 -41.03 19.26
C GLY A 234 45.18 -40.38 20.31
N ALA A 235 44.61 -41.22 21.18
CA ALA A 235 43.64 -40.92 22.23
C ALA A 235 44.27 -40.53 23.59
N GLY A 236 43.48 -39.90 24.47
CA GLY A 236 43.65 -40.05 25.92
C GLY A 236 43.22 -38.86 26.80
N GLY A 237 42.22 -39.10 27.67
CA GLY A 237 42.11 -38.45 28.99
C GLY A 237 40.99 -37.42 29.19
N GLY A 238 39.90 -37.82 29.87
CA GLY A 238 39.06 -36.89 30.66
C GLY A 238 39.56 -36.80 32.11
N PRO A 239 38.81 -36.22 33.07
CA PRO A 239 37.64 -35.33 32.96
C PRO A 239 37.89 -33.95 33.61
N GLY A 240 37.13 -32.93 33.18
CA GLY A 240 37.13 -31.60 33.82
C GLY A 240 35.74 -30.99 33.76
N ALA A 241 35.12 -30.88 34.92
CA ALA A 241 33.79 -30.30 35.12
C ALA A 241 33.75 -28.80 34.77
N GLY A 242 32.61 -28.32 34.27
CA GLY A 242 32.26 -26.90 34.38
C GLY A 242 31.46 -26.32 33.21
N ALA A 243 30.26 -25.83 33.55
CA ALA A 243 29.46 -24.86 32.81
C ALA A 243 28.80 -25.32 31.49
N GLY A 244 27.61 -25.90 31.62
CA GLY A 244 26.61 -25.91 30.55
C GLY A 244 26.07 -24.50 30.31
N GLY A 245 26.43 -23.90 29.18
CA GLY A 245 25.70 -22.79 28.58
C GLY A 245 24.66 -23.33 27.59
N PRO A 246 23.43 -22.79 27.54
CA PRO A 246 22.41 -23.27 26.60
C PRO A 246 22.83 -22.94 25.17
N ARG A 247 22.73 -23.95 24.30
CA ARG A 247 22.80 -23.78 22.84
C ARG A 247 21.69 -22.83 22.40
N PRO A 248 21.94 -21.82 21.55
CA PRO A 248 20.85 -21.07 20.95
C PRO A 248 20.10 -22.00 19.98
N ALA A 249 18.81 -22.19 20.27
CA ALA A 249 17.84 -22.71 19.33
C ALA A 249 17.84 -21.81 18.08
N GLY A 250 17.76 -22.41 16.91
CA GLY A 250 17.69 -21.71 15.63
C GLY A 250 16.44 -20.83 15.56
N GLY A 251 16.60 -19.54 15.84
CA GLY A 251 15.65 -18.51 15.49
C GLY A 251 15.73 -18.22 13.98
N ARG A 252 14.57 -18.06 13.34
CA ARG A 252 14.47 -17.54 11.97
C ARG A 252 15.19 -16.17 11.91
N PRO A 253 15.97 -15.86 10.86
CA PRO A 253 16.63 -14.56 10.74
C PRO A 253 15.60 -13.43 10.73
N GLY A 254 15.84 -12.41 11.54
CA GLY A 254 14.91 -11.31 11.77
C GLY A 254 14.62 -10.48 10.52
N ALA A 255 13.35 -10.19 10.28
CA ALA A 255 12.91 -9.07 9.46
C ALA A 255 12.93 -7.76 10.28
N GLY A 256 14.09 -7.47 10.87
CA GLY A 256 14.50 -6.11 11.20
C GLY A 256 15.36 -5.60 10.05
N GLY A 257 14.79 -5.55 8.84
CA GLY A 257 15.47 -4.93 7.72
C GLY A 257 15.70 -3.44 8.02
N PRO A 258 16.77 -2.81 7.48
CA PRO A 258 16.87 -1.36 7.52
C PRO A 258 15.58 -0.75 6.95
N PRO A 259 15.14 0.43 7.42
CA PRO A 259 14.01 1.10 6.81
C PRO A 259 14.23 1.14 5.28
N GLY A 260 13.16 1.01 4.50
CA GLY A 260 13.22 1.26 3.05
C GLY A 260 13.94 2.59 2.77
N VAL A 261 14.28 2.88 1.52
CA VAL A 261 14.92 4.18 1.19
C VAL A 261 13.94 5.31 1.53
N THR A 262 13.98 5.80 2.76
CA THR A 262 13.19 6.92 3.23
C THR A 262 14.03 8.17 3.06
N VAL A 263 13.44 9.24 2.55
CA VAL A 263 14.12 10.53 2.48
C VAL A 263 14.06 11.17 3.88
N PRO A 264 15.20 11.48 4.53
CA PRO A 264 15.19 12.08 5.87
C PRO A 264 14.32 13.34 5.91
N GLY A 265 13.37 13.38 6.85
CA GLY A 265 12.45 14.52 7.02
C GLY A 265 11.21 14.49 6.11
N VAL A 266 11.09 13.53 5.21
CA VAL A 266 9.88 13.35 4.37
C VAL A 266 9.14 12.10 4.85
N PRO A 267 7.92 12.24 5.42
CA PRO A 267 7.10 11.09 5.76
C PRO A 267 6.78 10.19 4.57
N ASN A 268 6.83 8.88 4.76
CA ASN A 268 6.60 7.87 3.72
C ASN A 268 5.28 8.04 2.97
N PHE A 269 4.22 8.46 3.66
CA PHE A 269 2.90 8.63 3.05
C PHE A 269 2.85 9.74 1.98
N LEU A 270 3.81 10.68 1.98
CA LEU A 270 3.85 11.75 0.98
C LEU A 270 4.35 11.28 -0.40
N CYS A 271 5.25 10.28 -0.43
CA CYS A 271 5.93 9.88 -1.68
C CYS A 271 6.06 8.37 -1.81
N ASP A 272 6.64 7.73 -0.80
CA ASP A 272 7.08 6.34 -0.91
C ASP A 272 5.91 5.35 -0.94
N PHE A 273 4.80 5.67 -0.26
CA PHE A 273 3.58 4.87 -0.32
C PHE A 273 2.96 4.85 -1.73
N LEU A 274 2.94 5.99 -2.43
CA LEU A 274 2.49 6.06 -3.82
C LEU A 274 3.42 5.24 -4.74
N LEU A 275 4.73 5.27 -4.48
CA LEU A 275 5.69 4.43 -5.20
C LEU A 275 5.47 2.94 -4.93
N ASP A 276 5.16 2.55 -3.69
CA ASP A 276 4.89 1.15 -3.34
C ASP A 276 3.65 0.61 -4.05
N THR A 277 2.57 1.38 -4.09
CA THR A 277 1.38 1.07 -4.91
C THR A 277 1.74 0.92 -6.39
N THR A 278 2.57 1.82 -6.91
CA THR A 278 3.04 1.77 -8.31
C THR A 278 3.83 0.49 -8.60
N ARG A 279 4.67 0.06 -7.65
CA ARG A 279 5.45 -1.19 -7.76
C ARG A 279 4.56 -2.42 -7.70
N ALA A 280 3.55 -2.43 -6.83
CA ALA A 280 2.57 -3.52 -6.78
C ALA A 280 1.85 -3.67 -8.12
N ALA A 281 1.34 -2.58 -8.68
CA ALA A 281 0.68 -2.62 -9.98
C ALA A 281 1.62 -3.06 -11.11
N ALA A 282 2.85 -2.51 -11.18
CA ALA A 282 3.84 -2.92 -12.17
C ALA A 282 4.23 -4.40 -12.04
N ASN A 283 4.29 -4.92 -10.81
CA ASN A 283 4.52 -6.34 -10.56
C ASN A 283 3.35 -7.20 -11.04
N MET A 284 2.10 -6.79 -10.82
CA MET A 284 0.92 -7.50 -11.32
C MET A 284 0.83 -7.49 -12.85
N ILE A 285 1.17 -6.36 -13.49
CA ILE A 285 1.25 -6.25 -14.95
C ILE A 285 2.30 -7.23 -15.49
N ARG A 286 3.52 -7.20 -14.93
CA ARG A 286 4.63 -8.08 -15.32
C ARG A 286 4.25 -9.56 -15.22
N ASN A 287 3.62 -9.95 -14.11
CA ASN A 287 3.25 -11.33 -13.85
C ASN A 287 1.90 -11.72 -14.50
N ARG A 288 1.29 -10.82 -15.28
CA ARG A 288 -0.01 -11.02 -15.93
C ARG A 288 -1.07 -11.50 -14.94
N THR A 289 -1.03 -10.99 -13.70
CA THR A 289 -1.83 -11.52 -12.58
C THR A 289 -3.30 -11.50 -12.89
N LEU A 290 -3.82 -10.38 -13.40
CA LEU A 290 -5.23 -10.30 -13.77
C LEU A 290 -5.56 -11.16 -15.00
N ASP A 291 -4.62 -11.54 -15.87
CA ASP A 291 -4.92 -12.45 -16.98
C ASP A 291 -5.07 -13.89 -16.49
N ARG A 292 -4.30 -14.25 -15.46
CA ARG A 292 -4.40 -15.55 -14.78
C ARG A 292 -5.65 -15.63 -13.89
N PHE A 293 -6.07 -14.50 -13.34
CA PHE A 293 -7.21 -14.36 -12.44
C PHE A 293 -8.18 -13.29 -13.00
N PRO A 294 -8.96 -13.64 -14.03
CA PRO A 294 -9.73 -12.67 -14.81
C PRO A 294 -10.94 -12.07 -14.10
N ASN A 295 -11.46 -12.72 -13.06
CA ASN A 295 -12.65 -12.30 -12.33
C ASN A 295 -12.31 -11.38 -11.14
N LEU A 296 -11.03 -11.23 -10.79
CA LEU A 296 -10.60 -10.29 -9.75
C LEU A 296 -10.81 -8.84 -10.16
N SER A 297 -11.24 -8.05 -9.17
CA SER A 297 -11.22 -6.60 -9.25
C SER A 297 -10.27 -6.04 -8.21
N VAL A 298 -9.21 -5.36 -8.64
CA VAL A 298 -8.19 -4.82 -7.74
C VAL A 298 -8.29 -3.31 -7.69
N ILE A 299 -8.46 -2.74 -6.49
CA ILE A 299 -8.44 -1.30 -6.24
C ILE A 299 -7.02 -0.90 -5.89
N LEU A 300 -6.47 0.06 -6.65
CA LEU A 300 -5.23 0.73 -6.37
C LEU A 300 -5.52 2.07 -5.69
N PRO A 301 -4.95 2.32 -4.49
CA PRO A 301 -5.27 3.50 -3.73
C PRO A 301 -4.54 4.74 -4.25
N HIS A 302 -4.99 5.92 -3.82
CA HIS A 302 -4.32 7.21 -4.06
C HIS A 302 -4.13 7.48 -5.56
N GLY A 303 -5.18 7.24 -6.36
CA GLY A 303 -5.13 7.35 -7.82
C GLY A 303 -4.24 6.32 -8.51
N GLY A 304 -3.86 5.23 -7.82
CA GLY A 304 -2.88 4.26 -8.30
C GLY A 304 -1.43 4.69 -8.12
N GLY A 305 -1.18 5.63 -7.21
CA GLY A 305 0.13 6.22 -6.97
C GLY A 305 0.64 6.97 -8.21
N PHE A 306 1.82 6.61 -8.70
CA PHE A 306 2.42 7.20 -9.90
C PHE A 306 2.07 6.46 -11.19
N LEU A 307 1.34 5.33 -11.13
CA LEU A 307 1.09 4.47 -12.28
C LEU A 307 0.48 5.25 -13.48
N PRO A 308 -0.60 6.04 -13.31
CA PRO A 308 -1.12 6.89 -14.40
C PRO A 308 -0.06 7.82 -15.00
N HIS A 309 0.76 8.46 -14.17
CA HIS A 309 1.77 9.43 -14.60
C HIS A 309 2.92 8.79 -15.40
N ILE A 310 3.17 7.49 -15.20
CA ILE A 310 4.27 6.77 -15.87
C ILE A 310 3.78 5.71 -16.87
N ALA A 311 2.49 5.68 -17.20
CA ALA A 311 1.89 4.69 -18.11
C ALA A 311 2.67 4.55 -19.43
N THR A 312 2.87 5.67 -20.14
CA THR A 312 3.63 5.70 -21.41
C THR A 312 5.08 5.24 -21.23
N ARG A 313 5.68 5.48 -20.06
CA ARG A 313 7.04 4.99 -19.76
C ARG A 313 7.04 3.48 -19.61
N LEU A 314 6.08 2.90 -18.89
CA LEU A 314 5.98 1.44 -18.74
C LEU A 314 5.74 0.77 -20.10
N GLU A 315 4.91 1.35 -20.96
CA GLU A 315 4.70 0.85 -22.33
C GLU A 315 5.98 0.93 -23.17
N ALA A 316 6.64 2.08 -23.21
CA ALA A 316 7.84 2.29 -24.02
C ALA A 316 9.02 1.38 -23.59
N PHE A 317 9.07 1.02 -22.31
CA PHE A 317 10.09 0.13 -21.75
C PHE A 317 9.54 -1.24 -21.35
N ALA A 318 8.41 -1.68 -21.91
CA ALA A 318 7.79 -2.96 -21.55
C ALA A 318 8.72 -4.16 -21.82
N GLY A 319 9.60 -4.04 -22.83
CA GLY A 319 10.64 -5.01 -23.12
C GLY A 319 11.76 -5.12 -22.07
N SER A 320 11.83 -4.18 -21.11
CA SER A 320 12.79 -4.18 -20.00
C SER A 320 12.26 -4.85 -18.72
N PHE A 321 10.98 -5.24 -18.68
CA PHE A 321 10.55 -6.22 -17.69
C PHE A 321 11.30 -7.55 -17.94
N ASP A 322 11.45 -8.34 -16.89
CA ASP A 322 12.04 -9.68 -16.98
C ASP A 322 11.08 -10.70 -16.37
N PRO A 323 10.34 -11.53 -17.11
CA PRO A 323 10.39 -11.60 -18.56
C PRO A 323 9.79 -10.33 -19.19
N PRO A 324 10.19 -10.02 -20.44
CA PRO A 324 9.61 -8.93 -21.22
C PRO A 324 8.09 -9.01 -21.31
N VAL A 325 7.43 -7.86 -21.28
CA VAL A 325 5.98 -7.74 -21.40
C VAL A 325 5.65 -7.05 -22.72
N ASP A 326 4.58 -7.47 -23.38
CA ASP A 326 4.06 -6.75 -24.56
C ASP A 326 3.50 -5.38 -24.11
N PRO A 327 3.86 -4.26 -24.76
CA PRO A 327 3.27 -2.95 -24.46
C PRO A 327 1.73 -2.93 -24.43
N ALA A 328 1.06 -3.79 -25.20
CA ALA A 328 -0.39 -3.95 -25.15
C ALA A 328 -0.89 -4.45 -23.78
N VAL A 329 -0.16 -5.36 -23.12
CA VAL A 329 -0.52 -5.85 -21.78
C VAL A 329 -0.47 -4.73 -20.75
N VAL A 330 0.51 -3.82 -20.85
CA VAL A 330 0.59 -2.64 -19.98
C VAL A 330 -0.66 -1.78 -20.15
N ARG A 331 -1.02 -1.44 -21.40
CA ARG A 331 -2.24 -0.67 -21.69
C ARG A 331 -3.49 -1.36 -21.18
N ASP A 332 -3.65 -2.65 -21.49
CA ASP A 332 -4.83 -3.41 -21.12
C ASP A 332 -5.01 -3.41 -19.61
N HIS A 333 -3.95 -3.68 -18.85
CA HIS A 333 -4.02 -3.74 -17.38
C HIS A 333 -4.33 -2.39 -16.73
N LEU A 334 -3.89 -1.26 -17.29
CA LEU A 334 -4.31 0.07 -16.82
C LEU A 334 -5.85 0.24 -16.87
N HIS A 335 -6.52 -0.41 -17.81
CA HIS A 335 -7.98 -0.43 -17.91
C HIS A 335 -8.63 -1.59 -17.15
N ARG A 336 -7.88 -2.36 -16.35
CA ARG A 336 -8.41 -3.45 -15.53
C ARG A 336 -8.40 -3.16 -14.03
N PHE A 337 -7.50 -2.30 -13.57
CA PHE A 337 -7.50 -1.83 -12.19
C PHE A 337 -8.63 -0.85 -11.92
N TYR A 338 -9.10 -0.82 -10.68
CA TYR A 338 -9.86 0.29 -10.12
C TYR A 338 -8.91 1.25 -9.41
N TYR A 339 -9.31 2.53 -9.32
CA TYR A 339 -8.49 3.60 -8.77
C TYR A 339 -9.33 4.42 -7.81
N ASP A 340 -9.02 4.44 -6.52
CA ASP A 340 -9.69 5.38 -5.62
C ASP A 340 -9.05 6.78 -5.67
N THR A 341 -9.73 7.74 -5.06
CA THR A 341 -9.30 9.15 -4.96
C THR A 341 -8.84 9.52 -3.55
N ALA A 342 -8.43 8.53 -2.75
CA ALA A 342 -8.04 8.71 -1.37
C ALA A 342 -6.89 9.72 -1.22
N GLY A 343 -7.08 10.70 -0.32
CA GLY A 343 -6.15 11.80 -0.04
C GLY A 343 -6.30 13.02 -0.97
N PRO A 344 -5.69 14.16 -0.63
CA PRO A 344 -5.62 15.30 -1.55
C PRO A 344 -4.66 14.97 -2.70
N MET A 345 -5.21 14.68 -3.87
CA MET A 345 -4.46 14.38 -5.09
C MET A 345 -4.39 15.59 -6.03
N SER A 346 -3.46 15.54 -6.99
CA SER A 346 -3.47 16.48 -8.12
C SER A 346 -4.77 16.34 -8.93
N PRO A 347 -5.18 17.37 -9.71
CA PRO A 347 -6.38 17.28 -10.53
C PRO A 347 -6.44 16.00 -11.37
N ALA A 348 -7.62 15.40 -11.48
CA ALA A 348 -7.89 14.09 -12.07
C ALA A 348 -7.61 14.01 -13.58
N GLY A 349 -7.22 15.10 -14.22
CA GLY A 349 -6.95 15.16 -15.66
C GLY A 349 -5.96 14.09 -16.15
N THR A 350 -4.89 13.80 -15.41
CA THR A 350 -3.96 12.70 -15.79
C THR A 350 -4.59 11.32 -15.61
N LEU A 351 -5.35 11.10 -14.53
CA LEU A 351 -6.04 9.84 -14.28
C LEU A 351 -7.08 9.58 -15.40
N LEU A 352 -7.94 10.54 -15.68
CA LEU A 352 -8.97 10.45 -16.74
C LEU A 352 -8.39 10.29 -18.15
N ALA A 353 -7.18 10.80 -18.38
CA ALA A 353 -6.50 10.64 -19.67
C ALA A 353 -5.87 9.25 -19.87
N THR A 354 -5.74 8.44 -18.81
CA THR A 354 -4.96 7.19 -18.82
C THR A 354 -5.78 5.95 -18.46
N VAL A 355 -6.86 6.10 -17.69
CA VAL A 355 -7.68 4.97 -17.23
C VAL A 355 -9.14 5.14 -17.65
N ASP A 356 -9.92 4.07 -17.56
CA ASP A 356 -11.36 4.12 -17.80
C ASP A 356 -12.07 4.88 -16.65
N PRO A 357 -12.81 5.99 -16.91
CA PRO A 357 -13.54 6.71 -15.87
C PRO A 357 -14.56 5.86 -15.10
N ALA A 358 -15.05 4.75 -15.68
CA ALA A 358 -15.94 3.81 -14.99
C ALA A 358 -15.25 3.02 -13.87
N ARG A 359 -13.92 3.14 -13.75
CA ARG A 359 -13.09 2.45 -12.75
C ARG A 359 -12.49 3.38 -11.69
N ILE A 360 -12.90 4.64 -11.67
CA ILE A 360 -12.50 5.60 -10.65
C ILE A 360 -13.53 5.60 -9.52
N LEU A 361 -13.06 5.51 -8.28
CA LEU A 361 -13.86 5.39 -7.06
C LEU A 361 -13.56 6.56 -6.12
N PHE A 362 -14.52 6.91 -5.26
CA PHE A 362 -14.26 7.82 -4.15
C PHE A 362 -13.60 7.10 -2.97
N GLY A 363 -12.57 7.70 -2.39
CA GLY A 363 -11.92 7.24 -1.16
C GLY A 363 -11.54 8.42 -0.26
N SER A 364 -11.63 8.28 1.07
CA SER A 364 -11.25 9.36 2.00
C SER A 364 -9.87 9.19 2.64
N ASP A 365 -9.38 7.96 2.76
CA ASP A 365 -8.21 7.59 3.56
C ASP A 365 -8.38 7.89 5.07
N TRP A 366 -9.59 8.17 5.54
CA TRP A 366 -9.80 8.53 6.94
C TRP A 366 -9.69 7.29 7.85
N PRO A 367 -9.13 7.38 9.08
CA PRO A 367 -8.53 8.56 9.72
C PRO A 367 -7.02 8.71 9.49
N ALA A 368 -6.42 8.01 8.53
CA ALA A 368 -5.02 8.23 8.16
C ALA A 368 -4.83 9.62 7.53
N CYS A 369 -5.77 10.04 6.68
CA CYS A 369 -5.99 11.43 6.33
C CYS A 369 -6.81 12.14 7.43
N PRO A 370 -6.30 13.23 8.01
CA PRO A 370 -7.04 14.00 9.02
C PRO A 370 -8.39 14.52 8.53
N ALA A 371 -9.35 14.61 9.45
CA ALA A 371 -10.74 14.97 9.13
C ALA A 371 -10.88 16.35 8.44
N ASP A 372 -10.09 17.33 8.85
CA ASP A 372 -10.04 18.67 8.25
C ASP A 372 -9.46 18.63 6.83
N VAL A 373 -8.43 17.81 6.59
CA VAL A 373 -7.89 17.61 5.23
C VAL A 373 -8.94 16.96 4.33
N VAL A 374 -9.68 15.96 4.82
CA VAL A 374 -10.77 15.33 4.04
C VAL A 374 -11.86 16.36 3.70
N THR A 375 -12.40 17.08 4.69
CA THR A 375 -13.58 17.94 4.50
C THR A 375 -13.27 19.29 3.87
N ASP A 376 -12.09 19.85 4.14
CA ASP A 376 -11.77 21.24 3.80
C ASP A 376 -10.80 21.32 2.61
N VAL A 377 -10.18 20.19 2.22
CA VAL A 377 -9.24 20.12 1.09
C VAL A 377 -9.65 19.07 0.06
N ALA A 378 -9.65 17.78 0.40
CA ALA A 378 -9.77 16.70 -0.58
C ALA A 378 -11.15 16.67 -1.27
N VAL A 379 -12.24 16.68 -0.49
CA VAL A 379 -13.61 16.69 -1.02
C VAL A 379 -13.88 17.97 -1.84
N PRO A 380 -13.57 19.20 -1.35
CA PRO A 380 -13.73 20.41 -2.16
C PRO A 380 -12.88 20.41 -3.44
N ALA A 381 -11.65 19.89 -3.40
CA ALA A 381 -10.79 19.82 -4.57
C ALA A 381 -11.38 18.91 -5.65
N LEU A 382 -11.89 17.73 -5.28
CA LEU A 382 -12.56 16.82 -6.20
C LEU A 382 -13.84 17.44 -6.79
N ALA A 383 -14.62 18.14 -5.96
CA ALA A 383 -15.86 18.80 -6.39
C ALA A 383 -15.59 19.97 -7.36
N ALA A 384 -14.48 20.70 -7.17
CA ALA A 384 -14.09 21.83 -7.99
C ALA A 384 -13.22 21.45 -9.21
N ASP A 385 -12.87 20.17 -9.37
CA ASP A 385 -12.00 19.72 -10.46
C ASP A 385 -12.68 19.92 -11.83
N PRO A 386 -12.12 20.75 -12.73
CA PRO A 386 -12.73 21.02 -14.03
C PRO A 386 -12.70 19.81 -14.97
N ALA A 387 -11.88 18.79 -14.70
CA ALA A 387 -11.83 17.57 -15.50
C ALA A 387 -13.01 16.64 -15.18
N LEU A 388 -13.66 16.80 -14.02
CA LEU A 388 -14.82 15.99 -13.63
C LEU A 388 -16.11 16.74 -13.93
N THR A 389 -16.83 16.33 -14.97
CA THR A 389 -18.20 16.80 -15.23
C THR A 389 -19.14 16.35 -14.11
N PRO A 390 -20.33 16.96 -13.93
CA PRO A 390 -21.31 16.49 -12.94
C PRO A 390 -21.63 15.00 -13.04
N ALA A 391 -21.78 14.48 -14.27
CA ALA A 391 -21.99 13.06 -14.52
C ALA A 391 -20.79 12.19 -14.10
N LEU A 392 -19.55 12.62 -14.39
CA LEU A 392 -18.35 11.90 -13.95
C LEU A 392 -18.20 11.93 -12.43
N ARG A 393 -18.48 13.07 -11.78
CA ARG A 393 -18.49 13.17 -10.32
C ARG A 393 -19.51 12.22 -9.71
N ARG A 394 -20.73 12.14 -10.25
CA ARG A 394 -21.74 11.18 -9.79
C ARG A 394 -21.24 9.73 -9.91
N ALA A 395 -20.59 9.40 -11.02
CA ALA A 395 -20.04 8.07 -11.24
C ALA A 395 -18.94 7.74 -10.20
N VAL A 396 -17.98 8.64 -10.00
CA VAL A 396 -16.88 8.49 -9.02
C VAL A 396 -17.41 8.42 -7.59
N ASN A 397 -18.31 9.34 -7.23
CA ASN A 397 -18.86 9.45 -5.89
C ASN A 397 -19.69 8.22 -5.50
N ARG A 398 -20.32 7.51 -6.45
CA ARG A 398 -21.30 6.48 -6.10
C ARG A 398 -21.44 5.34 -7.10
N GLU A 399 -21.75 5.65 -8.36
CA GLU A 399 -22.26 4.62 -9.29
C GLU A 399 -21.22 3.56 -9.63
N ASN A 400 -19.94 3.94 -9.72
CA ASN A 400 -18.86 3.01 -9.96
C ASN A 400 -18.68 2.03 -8.80
N ALA A 401 -18.77 2.52 -7.55
CA ALA A 401 -18.71 1.67 -6.37
C ALA A 401 -19.90 0.70 -6.29
N LEU A 402 -21.11 1.15 -6.63
CA LEU A 402 -22.30 0.27 -6.69
C LEU A 402 -22.19 -0.79 -7.80
N ARG A 403 -21.57 -0.46 -8.93
CA ARG A 403 -21.33 -1.43 -10.01
C ARG A 403 -20.30 -2.49 -9.60
N LEU A 404 -19.23 -2.05 -8.91
CA LEU A 404 -18.16 -2.93 -8.44
C LEU A 404 -18.61 -3.82 -7.28
N MET A 405 -19.32 -3.24 -6.31
CA MET A 405 -19.82 -3.92 -5.11
C MET A 405 -21.34 -3.74 -4.99
N PRO A 406 -22.15 -4.53 -5.73
CA PRO A 406 -23.61 -4.39 -5.72
C PRO A 406 -24.26 -4.58 -4.35
N ARG A 407 -23.58 -5.27 -3.42
CA ARG A 407 -24.03 -5.49 -2.03
C ARG A 407 -24.04 -4.20 -1.18
N LEU A 408 -23.46 -3.10 -1.67
CA LEU A 408 -23.48 -1.80 -0.97
C LEU A 408 -24.85 -1.11 -1.00
N VAL A 409 -25.80 -1.61 -1.81
CA VAL A 409 -27.19 -1.19 -1.72
C VAL A 409 -27.80 -1.83 -0.47
N PRO A 410 -28.29 -1.04 0.51
CA PRO A 410 -28.99 -1.60 1.66
C PRO A 410 -30.18 -2.46 1.19
N ALA A 411 -30.34 -3.64 1.79
CA ALA A 411 -31.42 -4.58 1.46
C ALA A 411 -32.80 -4.06 1.85
#